data_AF-A0A368H7A4-F1
#
_entry.id   AF-A0A368H7A4-F1
#
_cell.length_a   1.000
_cell.length_b   1.000
_cell.length_c   1.000
_cell.angle_alpha   90.00
_cell.angle_beta   90.00
_cell.angle_gamma   90.00
#
_symmetry.space_group_name_H-M   'P 1'
#
loop_
_entity.id
_entity.type
_entity.pdbx_description
1 polymer ?
#
loop_
_entity_poly.entity_id
_entity_poly.type
_entity_poly.pdbx_seq_one_letter_code
_entity_poly.pdbx_strand_id
1 'polypeptide(L)'
;MYKAAFDGWVFWSAKNFDDAENRCRRNGAHLVSIHNELENQFVHTLTSSGRRIESFEDFVYIGLRMNPRTGKWGWTDGSKVDYRQWAVHQPDEPRTEHCAQVPYIF
;
A
#
# COMPACT_ATOMS: atom_id res chain seq x y z
N MET A 1 0.14 -15.31 -10.84
CA MET A 1 1.27 -15.65 -9.94
C MET A 1 1.62 -14.35 -9.23
N TYR A 2 0.99 -14.15 -8.06
CA TYR A 2 0.80 -12.85 -7.41
C TYR A 2 2.04 -12.48 -6.61
N LYS A 3 2.79 -11.47 -7.05
CA LYS A 3 4.04 -11.02 -6.42
C LYS A 3 3.81 -9.71 -5.68
N ALA A 4 3.15 -9.80 -4.52
CA ALA A 4 3.35 -8.89 -3.38
C ALA A 4 2.37 -9.23 -2.24
N ALA A 5 2.40 -10.47 -1.77
CA ALA A 5 1.89 -10.90 -0.45
C ALA A 5 2.29 -12.35 -0.16
N PHE A 6 3.38 -12.85 -0.77
CA PHE A 6 3.79 -14.22 -0.55
C PHE A 6 4.56 -14.30 0.78
N ASP A 7 4.03 -15.09 1.71
CA ASP A 7 4.61 -15.54 2.99
C ASP A 7 4.41 -14.70 4.26
N GLY A 8 3.37 -13.87 4.37
CA GLY A 8 2.90 -13.41 5.70
C GLY A 8 3.80 -12.41 6.43
N TRP A 9 4.69 -11.71 5.72
CA TRP A 9 5.54 -10.67 6.30
C TRP A 9 4.93 -9.28 6.10
N VAL A 10 4.16 -8.81 7.10
CA VAL A 10 3.84 -7.37 7.20
C VAL A 10 5.01 -6.65 7.85
N PHE A 11 5.55 -5.63 7.19
CA PHE A 11 6.73 -4.92 7.66
C PHE A 11 6.36 -3.65 8.43
N TRP A 12 6.10 -3.80 9.72
CA TRP A 12 5.69 -2.73 10.65
C TRP A 12 6.74 -1.66 11.02
N SER A 13 7.91 -1.68 10.39
CA SER A 13 9.08 -0.87 10.79
C SER A 13 9.65 -0.02 9.64
N ALA A 14 8.92 0.09 8.52
CA ALA A 14 9.36 0.98 7.44
C ALA A 14 9.20 2.43 7.89
N LYS A 15 10.28 3.22 7.80
CA LYS A 15 10.26 4.64 8.21
C LYS A 15 9.54 5.54 7.20
N ASN A 16 9.44 5.09 5.95
CA ASN A 16 8.76 5.77 4.85
C ASN A 16 8.49 4.75 3.72
N PHE A 17 7.75 5.18 2.70
CA PHE A 17 7.40 4.35 1.54
C PHE A 17 8.60 3.74 0.82
N ASP A 18 9.66 4.53 0.57
CA ASP A 18 10.82 4.07 -0.20
C ASP A 18 11.59 2.99 0.58
N ASP A 19 11.68 3.09 1.90
CA ASP A 19 12.23 2.04 2.75
C ASP A 19 11.41 0.74 2.70
N ALA A 20 10.07 0.85 2.71
CA ALA A 20 9.16 -0.29 2.60
C ALA A 20 9.33 -1.01 1.25
N GLU A 21 9.29 -0.26 0.16
CA GLU A 21 9.47 -0.76 -1.21
C GLU A 21 10.86 -1.37 -1.40
N ASN A 22 11.92 -0.71 -0.94
CA ASN A 22 13.28 -1.24 -1.04
C ASN A 22 13.46 -2.55 -0.25
N ARG A 23 12.71 -2.75 0.84
CA ARG A 23 12.71 -4.02 1.56
C ARG A 23 12.05 -5.13 0.75
N CYS A 24 10.92 -4.87 0.11
CA CYS A 24 10.28 -5.82 -0.80
C CYS A 24 11.19 -6.16 -1.98
N ARG A 25 11.82 -5.15 -2.60
CA ARG A 25 12.72 -5.33 -3.75
C ARG A 25 13.95 -6.16 -3.42
N ARG A 26 14.52 -6.00 -2.22
CA ARG A 26 15.62 -6.86 -1.72
C ARG A 26 15.24 -8.33 -1.61
N ASN A 27 13.95 -8.65 -1.53
CA ASN A 27 13.42 -10.01 -1.51
C ASN A 27 12.83 -10.43 -2.88
N GLY A 28 13.12 -9.69 -3.96
CA GLY A 28 12.63 -10.01 -5.30
C GLY A 28 11.13 -9.76 -5.51
N ALA A 29 10.53 -8.91 -4.69
CA ALA A 29 9.10 -8.54 -4.71
C ALA A 29 8.92 -7.02 -4.74
N HIS A 30 7.66 -6.57 -4.73
CA HIS A 30 7.24 -5.16 -4.61
C HIS A 30 6.25 -5.01 -3.46
N LEU A 31 5.93 -3.79 -3.06
CA LEU A 31 4.72 -3.53 -2.26
C LEU A 31 3.46 -3.97 -3.01
N VAL A 32 2.40 -4.29 -2.24
CA VAL A 32 1.18 -4.91 -2.79
C VAL A 32 0.44 -4.01 -3.77
N SER A 33 0.09 -4.59 -4.93
CA SER A 33 -0.90 -4.05 -5.84
C SER A 33 -2.26 -4.70 -5.57
N ILE A 34 -3.34 -3.94 -5.81
CA ILE A 34 -4.71 -4.39 -5.56
C ILE A 34 -5.50 -4.19 -6.85
N HIS A 35 -6.07 -5.28 -7.37
CA HIS A 35 -6.74 -5.33 -8.66
C HIS A 35 -8.23 -5.73 -8.58
N ASN A 36 -8.72 -6.06 -7.38
CA ASN A 36 -10.12 -6.38 -7.14
C ASN A 36 -10.46 -6.31 -5.64
N GLU A 37 -11.76 -6.42 -5.35
CA GLU A 37 -12.31 -6.36 -4.00
C GLU A 37 -11.79 -7.50 -3.10
N LEU A 38 -11.61 -8.72 -3.63
CA LEU A 38 -11.14 -9.85 -2.82
C LEU A 38 -9.69 -9.65 -2.38
N GLU A 39 -8.84 -9.11 -3.27
CA GLU A 39 -7.47 -8.71 -2.93
C GLU A 39 -7.46 -7.58 -1.90
N ASN A 40 -8.35 -6.60 -2.04
CA ASN A 40 -8.48 -5.50 -1.09
C ASN A 40 -8.82 -6.03 0.32
N GLN A 41 -9.82 -6.90 0.42
CA GLN A 41 -10.21 -7.55 1.67
C GLN A 41 -9.08 -8.38 2.26
N PHE A 42 -8.38 -9.16 1.43
CA PHE A 42 -7.24 -9.96 1.88
C PHE A 42 -6.12 -9.08 2.47
N VAL A 43 -5.76 -7.97 1.81
CA VAL A 43 -4.77 -7.02 2.32
C VAL A 43 -5.23 -6.43 3.66
N HIS A 44 -6.49 -6.02 3.78
CA HIS A 44 -7.04 -5.56 5.07
C HIS A 44 -6.88 -6.62 6.17
N THR A 45 -7.18 -7.90 5.90
CA THR A 45 -7.00 -8.96 6.90
C THR A 45 -5.55 -9.14 7.34
N LEU A 46 -4.58 -9.05 6.43
CA LEU A 46 -3.16 -9.16 6.77
C LEU A 46 -2.69 -7.98 7.62
N THR A 47 -3.15 -6.77 7.28
CA THR A 47 -2.86 -5.56 8.06
C THR A 47 -3.60 -5.51 9.39
N SER A 48 -4.56 -6.41 9.62
CA SER A 48 -5.34 -6.43 10.85
C SER A 48 -4.71 -7.24 11.98
N SER A 49 -3.80 -8.15 11.65
CA SER A 49 -3.17 -9.03 12.63
C SER A 49 -1.88 -8.44 13.19
N GLY A 50 -1.91 -7.91 14.42
CA GLY A 50 -0.71 -7.87 15.26
C GLY A 50 -0.20 -6.51 15.78
N ARG A 51 -0.89 -5.39 15.53
CA ARG A 51 -0.57 -4.10 16.17
C ARG A 51 -1.81 -3.28 16.52
N ARG A 52 -1.73 -2.57 17.63
CA ARG A 52 -2.68 -1.51 17.99
C ARG A 52 -2.35 -0.30 17.11
N ILE A 53 -3.31 0.12 16.30
CA ILE A 53 -3.25 1.34 15.50
C ILE A 53 -3.70 2.49 16.40
N GLU A 54 -2.81 3.44 16.66
CA GLU A 54 -3.10 4.63 17.47
C GLU A 54 -3.17 5.89 16.61
N SER A 55 -2.61 5.86 15.39
CA SER A 55 -2.63 6.98 14.45
C SER A 55 -2.51 6.55 12.99
N PHE A 56 -2.64 7.50 12.06
CA PHE A 56 -2.39 7.31 10.63
C PHE A 56 -0.94 6.85 10.33
N GLU A 57 0.01 7.12 11.24
CA GLU A 57 1.40 6.66 11.11
C GLU A 57 1.53 5.13 11.20
N ASP A 58 0.52 4.46 11.78
CA ASP A 58 0.50 3.00 11.89
C ASP A 58 -0.09 2.32 10.64
N PHE A 59 -0.60 3.09 9.67
CA PHE A 59 -1.15 2.53 8.43
C PHE A 59 -0.04 1.94 7.54
N VAL A 60 -0.38 0.85 6.86
CA VAL A 60 0.60 0.08 6.08
C VAL A 60 0.65 0.61 4.65
N TYR A 61 1.86 0.91 4.17
CA TYR A 61 2.08 1.29 2.77
C TYR A 61 1.74 0.14 1.82
N ILE A 62 1.07 0.48 0.72
CA ILE A 62 0.86 -0.38 -0.45
C ILE A 62 1.63 0.16 -1.65
N GLY A 63 1.69 -0.56 -2.76
CA GLY A 63 2.51 -0.18 -3.92
C GLY A 63 1.99 1.00 -4.73
N LEU A 64 0.87 1.62 -4.36
CA LEU A 64 0.26 2.71 -5.12
C LEU A 64 0.97 4.02 -4.81
N ARG A 65 1.61 4.62 -5.82
CA ARG A 65 2.32 5.89 -5.70
C ARG A 65 1.88 6.86 -6.78
N MET A 66 1.72 8.12 -6.42
CA MET A 66 1.47 9.21 -7.36
C MET A 66 2.79 9.79 -7.89
N ASN A 67 2.84 10.02 -9.19
CA ASN A 67 3.91 10.80 -9.79
C ASN A 67 3.64 12.30 -9.59
N PRO A 68 4.50 13.05 -8.87
CA PRO A 68 4.26 14.45 -8.54
C PRO A 68 4.27 15.39 -9.76
N ARG A 69 4.86 14.97 -10.88
CA ARG A 69 4.91 15.78 -12.10
C ARG A 69 3.66 15.62 -12.95
N THR A 70 3.03 14.45 -12.92
CA THR A 70 1.87 14.14 -13.78
C THR A 70 0.56 14.05 -13.02
N GLY A 71 0.60 13.95 -11.69
CA GLY A 71 -0.56 13.69 -10.84
C GLY A 71 -1.19 12.30 -11.06
N LYS A 72 -0.50 11.39 -11.76
CA LYS A 72 -1.01 10.05 -12.07
C LYS A 72 -0.53 9.03 -11.04
N TRP A 73 -1.45 8.20 -10.58
CA TRP A 73 -1.18 7.04 -9.74
C TRP A 73 -0.67 5.86 -10.57
N GLY A 74 0.24 5.08 -10.00
CA GLY A 74 0.81 3.87 -10.58
C GLY A 74 1.27 2.89 -9.50
N TRP A 75 1.21 1.59 -9.80
CA TRP A 75 1.76 0.56 -8.92
C TRP A 75 3.28 0.42 -9.12
N THR A 76 4.03 0.23 -8.04
CA THR A 76 5.50 0.08 -8.09
C THR A 76 5.96 -1.19 -8.79
N ASP A 77 5.10 -2.21 -8.87
CA ASP A 77 5.35 -3.46 -9.60
C ASP A 77 5.11 -3.34 -11.12
N GLY A 78 4.63 -2.19 -11.59
CA GLY A 78 4.34 -1.91 -13.00
C GLY A 78 3.00 -2.46 -13.49
N SER A 79 2.19 -3.05 -12.62
CA SER A 79 0.84 -3.49 -12.96
C SER A 79 -0.08 -2.29 -13.27
N LYS A 80 -1.17 -2.57 -14.00
CA LYS A 80 -2.16 -1.55 -14.37
C LYS A 80 -2.94 -1.07 -13.15
N VAL A 81 -3.27 0.22 -13.12
CA VAL A 81 -4.20 0.78 -12.12
C VAL A 81 -5.63 0.59 -12.63
N ASP A 82 -6.20 -0.58 -12.39
CA ASP A 82 -7.55 -0.98 -12.82
C ASP A 82 -8.55 -1.12 -11.66
N TYR A 83 -8.08 -1.00 -10.43
CA TYR A 83 -8.91 -0.97 -9.22
C TYR A 83 -8.42 0.12 -8.28
N ARG A 84 -9.38 0.89 -7.72
CA ARG A 84 -9.14 1.95 -6.74
C ARG A 84 -10.34 2.03 -5.81
N GLN A 85 -10.10 1.85 -4.51
CA GLN A 85 -11.10 1.98 -3.46
C GLN A 85 -10.55 2.92 -2.39
N TRP A 86 -10.67 4.22 -2.65
CA TRP A 86 -10.25 5.23 -1.69
C TRP A 86 -11.19 5.26 -0.48
N ALA A 87 -10.63 5.50 0.70
CA ALA A 87 -11.41 5.85 1.88
C ALA A 87 -12.19 7.16 1.63
N VAL A 88 -13.23 7.39 2.43
CA VAL A 88 -14.00 8.64 2.34
C VAL A 88 -13.05 9.83 2.50
N HIS A 89 -13.17 10.81 1.59
CA HIS A 89 -12.32 12.00 1.47
C HIS A 89 -10.90 11.78 0.92
N GLN A 90 -10.50 10.57 0.58
CA GLN A 90 -9.19 10.30 -0.01
C GLN A 90 -9.25 10.22 -1.55
N PRO A 91 -8.17 10.60 -2.27
CA PRO A 91 -7.00 11.33 -1.78
C PRO A 91 -7.30 12.82 -1.56
N ASP A 92 -6.89 13.40 -0.42
CA ASP A 92 -7.16 14.79 -0.03
C ASP A 92 -5.98 15.75 -0.23
N GLU A 93 -4.74 15.28 -0.08
CA GLU A 93 -3.54 16.12 -0.10
C GLU A 93 -2.57 15.79 -1.25
N PRO A 94 -2.97 15.95 -2.54
CA PRO A 94 -2.17 15.53 -3.69
C PRO A 94 -0.89 16.34 -3.92
N ARG A 95 -0.62 17.39 -3.12
CA ARG A 95 0.62 18.18 -3.19
C ARG A 95 1.73 17.66 -2.28
N THR A 96 1.36 16.91 -1.25
CA THR A 96 2.26 16.49 -0.17
C THR A 96 2.20 14.98 0.05
N GLU A 97 1.09 14.32 -0.25
CA GLU A 97 0.89 12.89 -0.08
C GLU A 97 0.88 12.18 -1.43
N HIS A 98 1.96 11.46 -1.71
CA HIS A 98 2.17 10.77 -2.98
C HIS A 98 2.18 9.25 -2.83
N CYS A 99 1.91 8.71 -1.65
CA CYS A 99 2.07 7.31 -1.32
C CYS A 99 0.80 6.81 -0.63
N ALA A 100 0.18 5.75 -1.15
CA ALA A 100 -1.04 5.23 -0.55
C ALA A 100 -0.74 4.29 0.61
N GLN A 101 -1.63 4.31 1.60
CA GLN A 101 -1.65 3.37 2.72
C GLN A 101 -3.04 2.74 2.82
N VAL A 102 -3.09 1.55 3.41
CA VAL A 102 -4.35 0.89 3.74
C VAL A 102 -4.67 1.17 5.21
N PRO A 103 -5.83 1.80 5.52
CA PRO A 103 -6.29 1.95 6.89
C PRO A 103 -6.75 0.59 7.44
N TYR A 104 -6.64 0.42 8.75
CA TYR A 104 -7.40 -0.62 9.43
C TYR A 104 -8.87 -0.17 9.48
N ILE A 105 -9.77 -0.91 8.85
CA ILE A 105 -11.23 -0.66 8.93
C ILE A 105 -11.85 -1.85 9.67
N PHE A 106 -12.61 -1.56 10.74
CA PHE A 106 -13.49 -2.52 11.42
C PHE A 106 -14.82 -2.65 10.68
#